data_AF-A0A8S1E7J8-F1
#
_entry.id   AF-A0A8S1E7J8-F1
#
_cell.length_a   1.000
_cell.length_b   1.000
_cell.length_c   1.000
_cell.angle_alpha   90.00
_cell.angle_beta   90.00
_cell.angle_gamma   90.00
#
_symmetry.space_group_name_H-M   'P 1'
#
loop_
_entity.id
_entity.type
_entity.pdbx_description
1 polymer ?
#
loop_
_entity_poly.entity_id
_entity_poly.type
_entity_poly.pdbx_seq_one_letter_code
_entity_poly.pdbx_strand_id
1 'polypeptide(L)'
;GILLQGRGLNEQAIESYRRAIHFRPRLAVAHLNLGHALEQVGRSAEAVQVYKACASLDGTGLKDPKTHEATKISALFHLGRLNADQGRFHEAAIIYREAIDKMPDYYQAQVSGIC
;
A
#
# COMPACT_ATOMS: atom_id res chain seq x y z
N GLY A 1 -1.41 14.52 -7.69
CA GLY A 1 -0.82 13.50 -6.82
C GLY A 1 0.67 13.35 -7.11
N ILE A 2 1.04 12.41 -7.98
CA ILE A 2 2.45 11.97 -8.18
C ILE A 2 3.38 13.13 -8.58
N LEU A 3 2.96 13.98 -9.53
CA LEU A 3 3.74 15.15 -9.95
C LEU A 3 3.98 16.16 -8.82
N LEU A 4 3.05 16.31 -7.88
CA LEU A 4 3.19 17.22 -6.73
C LEU A 4 4.16 16.63 -5.70
N GLN A 5 4.10 15.31 -5.49
CA GLN A 5 5.02 14.56 -4.66
C GLN A 5 6.47 14.69 -5.16
N GLY A 6 6.68 14.56 -6.48
CA GLY A 6 8.00 14.76 -7.10
C GLY A 6 8.55 16.19 -6.98
N ARG A 7 7.70 17.17 -6.67
CA ARG A 7 8.09 18.57 -6.40
C ARG A 7 8.20 18.88 -4.91
N GLY A 8 8.09 17.88 -4.03
CA GLY A 8 8.10 18.06 -2.57
C GLY A 8 6.82 18.69 -2.00
N LEU A 9 5.79 18.91 -2.81
CA LEU A 9 4.50 19.49 -2.40
C LEU A 9 3.58 18.40 -1.83
N ASN A 10 4.06 17.73 -0.77
CA ASN A 10 3.43 16.52 -0.23
C ASN A 10 2.02 16.77 0.32
N GLU A 11 1.74 17.91 0.94
CA GLU A 11 0.39 18.25 1.43
C GLU A 11 -0.62 18.43 0.28
N GLN A 12 -0.24 19.08 -0.83
CA GLN A 12 -1.10 19.19 -2.01
C GLN A 12 -1.31 17.83 -2.70
N ALA A 13 -0.30 16.96 -2.63
CA ALA A 13 -0.41 15.59 -3.11
C ALA A 13 -1.43 14.80 -2.27
N ILE A 14 -1.40 14.93 -0.94
CA ILE A 14 -2.37 14.33 -0.01
C ILE A 14 -3.80 14.75 -0.38
N GLU A 15 -4.04 16.05 -0.56
CA GLU A 15 -5.38 16.54 -0.94
C GLU A 15 -5.82 15.96 -2.29
N SER A 16 -4.92 15.93 -3.27
CA SER A 16 -5.19 15.33 -4.58
C SER A 16 -5.58 13.85 -4.47
N TYR A 17 -4.89 13.07 -3.65
CA TYR A 17 -5.19 11.65 -3.47
C TYR A 17 -6.49 11.44 -2.69
N ARG A 18 -6.79 12.26 -1.68
CA ARG A 18 -8.08 12.24 -0.98
C ARG A 18 -9.24 12.50 -1.94
N ARG A 19 -9.11 13.47 -2.84
CA ARG A 19 -10.11 13.70 -3.92
C ARG A 19 -10.23 12.49 -4.84
N ALA A 20 -9.11 11.87 -5.24
CA ALA A 20 -9.16 10.67 -6.08
C ALA A 20 -9.89 9.49 -5.40
N ILE A 21 -9.66 9.29 -4.09
CA ILE A 21 -10.35 8.28 -3.28
C ILE A 21 -11.84 8.63 -3.15
N HIS A 22 -12.20 9.89 -2.98
CA HIS A 22 -13.60 10.32 -2.92
C HIS A 22 -14.38 9.94 -4.19
N PHE A 23 -13.78 10.16 -5.38
CA PHE A 23 -14.41 9.79 -6.64
C PHE A 23 -14.33 8.28 -6.94
N ARG A 24 -13.25 7.61 -6.51
CA ARG A 24 -13.04 6.17 -6.71
C ARG A 24 -12.55 5.51 -5.42
N PRO A 25 -13.47 5.13 -4.51
CA PRO A 25 -13.09 4.58 -3.21
C PRO A 25 -12.28 3.27 -3.31
N ARG A 26 -12.52 2.48 -4.37
CA ARG A 26 -11.85 1.20 -4.65
C ARG A 26 -10.53 1.34 -5.42
N LEU A 27 -10.03 2.56 -5.61
CA LEU A 27 -8.76 2.80 -6.32
C LEU A 27 -7.57 2.57 -5.37
N ALA A 28 -7.12 1.32 -5.27
CA ALA A 28 -5.99 0.93 -4.39
C ALA A 28 -4.74 1.80 -4.58
N VAL A 29 -4.40 2.14 -5.83
CA VAL A 29 -3.20 2.95 -6.14
C VAL A 29 -3.28 4.35 -5.50
N ALA A 30 -4.48 4.93 -5.39
CA ALA A 30 -4.66 6.22 -4.74
C ALA A 30 -4.46 6.12 -3.22
N HIS A 31 -4.92 5.03 -2.59
CA HIS A 31 -4.67 4.78 -1.17
C HIS A 31 -3.18 4.53 -0.90
N LEU A 32 -2.51 3.69 -1.71
CA LEU A 32 -1.07 3.45 -1.57
C LEU A 32 -0.27 4.76 -1.64
N ASN A 33 -0.55 5.59 -2.66
CA ASN A 33 0.16 6.85 -2.84
C ASN A 33 -0.18 7.89 -1.77
N LEU A 34 -1.41 7.89 -1.23
CA LEU A 34 -1.79 8.70 -0.08
C LEU A 34 -0.99 8.29 1.17
N GLY A 35 -0.90 6.99 1.45
CA GLY A 35 -0.08 6.45 2.54
C GLY A 35 1.38 6.92 2.41
N HIS A 36 1.96 6.79 1.21
CA HIS A 36 3.33 7.25 0.96
C HIS A 36 3.48 8.76 1.18
N ALA A 37 2.53 9.57 0.71
CA ALA A 37 2.56 11.01 0.91
C ALA A 37 2.48 11.40 2.41
N LEU A 38 1.68 10.67 3.19
CA LEU A 38 1.54 10.87 4.63
C LEU A 38 2.84 10.51 5.38
N GLU A 39 3.53 9.44 4.96
CA GLU A 39 4.85 9.11 5.51
C GLU A 39 5.87 10.22 5.27
N GLN A 40 5.89 10.80 4.06
CA GLN A 40 6.83 11.87 3.70
C GLN A 40 6.62 13.17 4.50
N VAL A 41 5.44 13.37 5.11
CA VAL A 41 5.15 14.51 6.00
C VAL A 41 5.18 14.12 7.49
N GLY A 42 5.63 12.91 7.83
CA GLY A 42 5.75 12.44 9.21
C GLY A 42 4.42 12.02 9.86
N ARG A 43 3.33 11.92 9.10
CA ARG A 43 1.99 11.55 9.58
C ARG A 43 1.80 10.03 9.57
N SER A 44 2.72 9.31 10.20
CA SER A 44 2.81 7.84 10.16
C SER A 44 1.56 7.14 10.71
N ALA A 45 0.90 7.71 11.72
CA ALA A 45 -0.34 7.17 12.27
C ALA A 45 -1.49 7.16 11.24
N GLU A 46 -1.61 8.22 10.44
CA GLU A 46 -2.59 8.27 9.35
C GLU A 46 -2.20 7.34 8.20
N ALA A 47 -0.90 7.26 7.87
CA ALA A 47 -0.40 6.34 6.85
C ALA A 47 -0.77 4.88 7.18
N VAL A 48 -0.64 4.47 8.44
CA VAL A 48 -1.06 3.13 8.92
C VAL A 48 -2.53 2.86 8.62
N GLN A 49 -3.43 3.82 8.90
CA GLN A 49 -4.86 3.64 8.64
C GLN A 49 -5.15 3.54 7.14
N VAL A 50 -4.48 4.35 6.33
CA VAL A 50 -4.65 4.35 4.88
C VAL A 50 -4.14 3.04 4.26
N TYR A 51 -2.99 2.52 4.69
CA TYR A 51 -2.48 1.24 4.20
C TYR A 51 -3.38 0.06 4.61
N LYS A 52 -3.91 0.06 5.83
CA LYS A 52 -4.91 -0.93 6.27
C LYS A 52 -6.17 -0.88 5.41
N ALA A 53 -6.67 0.32 5.12
CA ALA A 53 -7.82 0.51 4.24
C ALA A 53 -7.52 0.01 2.83
N CYS A 54 -6.33 0.31 2.28
CA CYS A 54 -5.88 -0.18 0.99
C CYS A 54 -5.89 -1.71 0.92
N ALA A 55 -5.25 -2.38 1.89
CA ALA A 55 -5.15 -3.84 1.93
C ALA A 55 -6.53 -4.53 2.02
N SER A 56 -7.53 -3.86 2.60
CA SER A 56 -8.90 -4.36 2.74
C SER A 56 -9.80 -4.07 1.53
N LEU A 57 -9.29 -3.41 0.48
CA LEU A 57 -10.11 -3.08 -0.69
C LEU A 57 -10.51 -4.34 -1.47
N ASP A 58 -11.79 -4.35 -1.86
CA ASP A 58 -12.32 -5.38 -2.71
C ASP A 58 -11.95 -5.11 -4.18
N GLY A 59 -11.32 -6.10 -4.81
CA GLY A 59 -10.89 -6.10 -6.21
C GLY A 59 -11.90 -6.68 -7.20
N THR A 60 -13.07 -7.14 -6.75
CA THR A 60 -14.09 -7.76 -7.63
C THR A 60 -14.57 -6.82 -8.74
N GLY A 61 -14.65 -7.33 -9.96
CA GLY A 61 -15.20 -6.60 -11.12
C GLY A 61 -14.32 -5.44 -11.64
N LEU A 62 -13.06 -5.34 -11.21
CA LEU A 62 -12.15 -4.32 -11.71
C LEU A 62 -11.59 -4.69 -13.10
N LYS A 63 -11.33 -3.66 -13.92
CA LYS A 63 -10.71 -3.81 -15.25
C LYS A 63 -9.30 -4.41 -15.17
N ASP A 64 -8.58 -4.13 -14.09
CA ASP A 64 -7.24 -4.67 -13.84
C ASP A 64 -7.13 -5.18 -12.39
N PRO A 65 -7.54 -6.44 -12.15
CA PRO A 65 -7.46 -7.04 -10.83
C PRO A 65 -6.02 -7.36 -10.41
N LYS A 66 -5.11 -7.58 -11.37
CA LYS A 66 -3.71 -7.92 -11.07
C LYS A 66 -2.98 -6.73 -10.44
N THR A 67 -3.09 -5.55 -11.04
CA THR A 67 -2.50 -4.33 -10.48
C THR A 67 -3.14 -3.96 -9.15
N HIS A 68 -4.45 -4.21 -9.00
CA HIS A 68 -5.16 -3.98 -7.74
C HIS A 68 -4.61 -4.84 -6.60
N GLU A 69 -4.47 -6.15 -6.81
CA GLU A 69 -3.91 -7.06 -5.79
C GLU A 69 -2.43 -6.76 -5.51
N ALA A 70 -1.61 -6.52 -6.54
CA ALA A 70 -0.21 -6.11 -6.35
C ALA A 70 -0.10 -4.84 -5.48
N THR A 71 -0.99 -3.87 -5.68
CA THR A 71 -1.02 -2.64 -4.89
C THR A 71 -1.39 -2.90 -3.43
N LYS A 72 -2.35 -3.80 -3.17
CA LYS A 72 -2.74 -4.20 -1.81
C LYS A 72 -1.58 -4.87 -1.08
N ILE A 73 -0.84 -5.72 -1.77
CA ILE A 73 0.36 -6.37 -1.23
C ILE A 73 1.43 -5.34 -0.91
N SER A 74 1.72 -4.40 -1.81
CA SER A 74 2.63 -3.29 -1.53
C SER A 74 2.19 -2.51 -0.29
N ALA A 75 0.89 -2.22 -0.14
CA ALA A 75 0.39 -1.55 1.05
C ALA A 75 0.64 -2.35 2.35
N LEU A 76 0.52 -3.68 2.32
CA LEU A 76 0.89 -4.54 3.45
C LEU A 76 2.40 -4.45 3.77
N PHE A 77 3.28 -4.40 2.77
CA PHE A 77 4.72 -4.21 3.01
C PHE A 77 5.03 -2.86 3.67
N HIS A 78 4.41 -1.78 3.20
CA HIS A 78 4.57 -0.46 3.82
C HIS A 78 4.01 -0.43 5.25
N LEU A 79 2.88 -1.09 5.48
CA LEU A 79 2.29 -1.24 6.80
C LEU A 79 3.20 -2.03 7.74
N GLY A 80 3.75 -3.16 7.30
CA GLY A 80 4.70 -3.95 8.07
C GLY A 80 5.93 -3.14 8.46
N ARG A 81 6.47 -2.36 7.52
CA ARG A 81 7.64 -1.49 7.77
C ARG A 81 7.33 -0.43 8.81
N LEU A 82 6.20 0.27 8.67
CA LEU A 82 5.78 1.28 9.64
C LEU A 82 5.57 0.71 11.04
N ASN A 83 5.08 -0.53 11.17
CA ASN A 83 4.96 -1.18 12.48
C ASN A 83 6.33 -1.56 13.06
N ALA A 84 7.26 -2.02 12.23
CA ALA A 84 8.63 -2.31 12.64
C ALA A 84 9.37 -1.04 13.08
N ASP A 85 9.22 0.06 12.36
CA ASP A 85 9.79 1.38 12.70
C ASP A 85 9.25 1.91 14.05
N GLN A 86 8.03 1.48 14.43
CA GLN A 86 7.41 1.80 15.72
C GLN A 86 7.75 0.80 16.84
N GLY A 87 8.68 -0.14 16.60
CA GLY A 87 9.09 -1.18 17.54
C GLY A 87 8.08 -2.31 17.73
N ARG A 88 6.99 -2.34 16.96
CA ARG A 88 5.96 -3.39 17.00
C ARG A 88 6.34 -4.55 16.09
N PHE A 89 7.45 -5.21 16.42
CA PHE A 89 8.04 -6.27 15.60
C PHE A 89 7.12 -7.47 15.41
N HIS A 90 6.35 -7.85 16.44
CA HIS A 90 5.42 -8.97 16.36
C HIS A 90 4.27 -8.69 15.38
N GLU A 91 3.68 -7.49 15.41
CA GLU A 91 2.64 -7.09 14.46
C GLU A 91 3.20 -7.02 13.04
N ALA A 92 4.39 -6.42 12.89
CA ALA A 92 5.07 -6.33 11.59
C ALA A 92 5.30 -7.72 10.97
N ALA A 93 5.74 -8.70 11.76
CA ALA A 93 5.97 -10.06 11.30
C ALA A 93 4.69 -10.73 10.78
N ILE A 94 3.55 -10.54 11.47
CA ILE A 94 2.25 -11.04 11.02
C ILE A 94 1.85 -10.39 9.69
N ILE A 95 1.97 -9.06 9.60
CA ILE A 95 1.61 -8.32 8.38
C ILE A 95 2.48 -8.73 7.19
N TYR A 96 3.78 -8.91 7.40
CA TYR A 96 4.67 -9.40 6.34
C TYR A 96 4.36 -10.82 5.91
N ARG A 97 4.00 -11.70 6.85
CA ARG A 97 3.55 -13.05 6.52
C ARG A 97 2.31 -13.01 5.64
N GLU A 98 1.32 -12.19 6.02
CA GLU A 98 0.11 -12.00 5.22
C GLU A 98 0.42 -11.47 3.80
N ALA A 99 1.35 -10.53 3.68
CA ALA A 99 1.76 -10.00 2.38
C ALA A 99 2.38 -11.09 1.48
N ILE A 100 3.19 -11.97 2.04
CA ILE A 100 3.82 -13.10 1.34
C ILE A 100 2.78 -14.14 0.95
N ASP A 101 1.85 -14.47 1.83
CA ASP A 101 0.81 -15.48 1.57
C ASP A 101 -0.17 -15.00 0.47
N LYS A 102 -0.34 -13.68 0.32
CA LYS A 102 -1.16 -13.07 -0.74
C LYS A 102 -0.38 -12.79 -2.03
N MET A 103 0.95 -12.93 -2.06
CA MET A 103 1.72 -12.70 -3.27
C MET A 103 1.28 -13.67 -4.38
N PRO A 104 0.90 -13.17 -5.56
CA PRO A 104 0.63 -14.03 -6.69
C PRO A 104 1.86 -14.83 -7.08
N ASP A 105 1.67 -16.06 -7.58
CA ASP A 105 2.75 -16.98 -7.97
C ASP A 105 3.76 -16.39 -8.97
N TYR A 106 3.39 -15.35 -9.74
CA TYR A 106 4.32 -14.67 -10.65
C TYR A 106 5.40 -13.84 -9.92
N TYR A 107 5.24 -13.50 -8.64
CA TYR A 107 6.30 -12.94 -7.79
C TYR A 107 7.27 -14.01 -7.27
N GLN A 108 6.88 -15.29 -7.24
CA GLN A 108 7.75 -16.42 -6.87
C GLN A 108 8.74 -16.82 -7.99
N ALA A 109 9.15 -15.89 -8.85
CA ALA A 109 10.01 -16.20 -9.97
C ALA A 109 11.31 -16.91 -9.52
N GLN A 110 11.36 -18.21 -9.84
CA GLN A 110 12.54 -19.08 -9.98
C GLN A 110 13.23 -19.65 -8.72
N VAL A 111 12.49 -20.21 -7.75
CA VAL A 111 13.11 -21.13 -6.75
C VAL A 111 12.64 -22.60 -6.89
N SER A 112 11.65 -22.89 -7.74
CA SER A 112 11.32 -24.27 -8.12
C SER A 112 12.15 -24.72 -9.33
N GLY A 113 13.41 -25.06 -9.09
CA GLY A 113 14.31 -25.60 -10.10
C GLY A 113 15.55 -26.29 -9.53
N ILE A 114 15.53 -26.68 -8.24
CA ILE A 114 16.55 -27.54 -7.64
C ILE A 114 15.82 -28.72 -7.01
N CYS A 115 15.47 -29.69 -7.85
CA CYS A 115 15.28 -31.09 -7.47
C CYS A 115 16.19 -31.91 -8.37
#